data_AF-A0A258QWT1-F1
#
_entry.id   AF-A0A258QWT1-F1
#
_cell.length_a   1.000
_cell.length_b   1.000
_cell.length_c   1.000
_cell.angle_alpha   90.00
_cell.angle_beta   90.00
_cell.angle_gamma   90.00
#
_symmetry.space_group_name_H-M   'P 1'
#
loop_
_entity.id
_entity.type
_entity.pdbx_description
1 polymer ?
#
loop_
_entity_poly.entity_id
_entity_poly.type
_entity_poly.pdbx_seq_one_letter_code
_entity_poly.pdbx_strand_id
1 'polypeptide(L)'
;MARSLLLLRFPVLVGALIASITFFRAGVIDWKLAFKILTPTAIGSIAGSALAEYMPEQDIKLLITIAVLCAFLLIFSGLKKLIEKEFEEGVRFRYFEVLVLFAVGFWLGLIVLDGATYMLLALIAFIHLPLVKANAYKNLAILVTSAIALTSFSIKGEVNWEVGGLMALGSIAGAFLGARLSLNPLAKAWTFRFLVAVILLELIHLGIQYFHELM
;
A
#
# COMPACT_ATOMS: atom_id res chain seq x y z
N MET A 1 -6.82 7.30 -18.79
CA MET A 1 -6.67 6.17 -17.85
C MET A 1 -5.37 6.22 -17.04
N ALA A 2 -4.22 6.61 -17.60
CA ALA A 2 -2.97 6.75 -16.83
C ALA A 2 -3.01 7.97 -15.86
N ARG A 3 -3.46 9.15 -16.34
CA ARG A 3 -3.64 10.34 -15.49
C ARG A 3 -4.67 10.18 -14.37
N SER A 4 -5.69 9.34 -14.54
CA SER A 4 -6.70 9.07 -13.50
C SER A 4 -6.16 8.27 -12.31
N LEU A 5 -4.99 7.63 -12.42
CA LEU A 5 -4.38 6.90 -11.29
C LEU A 5 -3.60 7.82 -10.35
N LEU A 6 -3.23 9.03 -10.78
CA LEU A 6 -2.71 10.06 -9.87
C LEU A 6 -3.77 10.48 -8.84
N LEU A 7 -5.06 10.29 -9.16
CA LEU A 7 -6.20 10.53 -8.27
C LEU A 7 -6.23 9.62 -7.04
N LEU A 8 -5.58 8.45 -7.11
CA LEU A 8 -5.58 7.49 -6.01
C LEU A 8 -4.67 7.92 -4.86
N ARG A 9 -3.75 8.86 -5.07
CA ARG A 9 -2.75 9.23 -4.07
C ARG A 9 -3.38 9.95 -2.87
N PHE A 10 -4.38 10.79 -3.09
CA PHE A 10 -5.10 11.48 -2.03
C PHE A 10 -5.91 10.52 -1.13
N PRO A 11 -6.81 9.66 -1.64
CA PRO A 11 -7.53 8.70 -0.80
C PRO A 11 -6.60 7.72 -0.09
N VAL A 12 -5.52 7.26 -0.75
CA VAL A 12 -4.51 6.39 -0.12
C VAL A 12 -3.78 7.11 1.02
N LEU A 13 -3.40 8.38 0.82
CA LEU A 13 -2.77 9.20 1.87
C LEU A 13 -3.69 9.32 3.09
N VAL A 14 -4.96 9.65 2.86
CA VAL A 14 -5.94 9.81 3.95
C VAL A 14 -6.18 8.48 4.66
N GLY A 15 -6.35 7.38 3.92
CA GLY A 15 -6.49 6.05 4.50
C GLY A 15 -5.25 5.65 5.32
N ALA A 16 -4.05 5.86 4.79
CA ALA A 16 -2.80 5.59 5.47
C ALA A 16 -2.61 6.44 6.73
N LEU A 17 -3.07 7.70 6.71
CA LEU A 17 -3.10 8.57 7.89
C LEU A 17 -3.98 7.97 8.99
N ILE A 18 -5.21 7.60 8.65
CA ILE A 18 -6.17 7.01 9.61
C ILE A 18 -5.62 5.70 10.19
N ALA A 19 -5.11 4.81 9.34
CA ALA A 19 -4.50 3.56 9.80
C ALA A 19 -3.29 3.84 10.72
N SER A 20 -2.42 4.77 10.34
CA SER A 20 -1.24 5.15 11.13
C SER A 20 -1.63 5.72 12.50
N ILE A 21 -2.66 6.56 12.57
CA ILE A 21 -3.20 7.06 13.85
C ILE A 21 -3.72 5.90 14.72
N THR A 22 -4.44 4.93 14.14
CA THR A 22 -4.93 3.76 14.86
C THR A 22 -3.77 2.92 15.41
N PHE A 23 -2.73 2.65 14.62
CA PHE A 23 -1.55 1.90 15.08
C PHE A 23 -0.72 2.67 16.11
N PHE A 24 -0.62 3.99 15.98
CA PHE A 24 0.04 4.85 16.95
C PHE A 24 -0.66 4.80 18.31
N ARG A 25 -1.99 4.93 18.32
CA ARG A 25 -2.80 4.81 19.55
C ARG A 25 -2.72 3.42 20.19
N ALA A 26 -2.42 2.39 19.40
CA ALA A 26 -2.21 1.03 19.90
C ALA A 26 -0.78 0.79 20.46
N GLY A 27 0.11 1.78 20.42
CA GLY A 27 1.46 1.68 21.01
C GLY A 27 2.42 0.72 20.28
N VAL A 28 2.14 0.39 19.02
CA VAL A 28 2.88 -0.63 18.25
C VAL A 28 4.15 -0.08 17.59
N ILE A 29 4.22 1.25 17.45
CA ILE A 29 5.28 1.96 16.70
C ILE A 29 6.41 2.38 17.64
N ASP A 30 7.63 1.94 17.32
CA ASP A 30 8.87 2.47 17.86
C ASP A 30 9.40 3.54 16.91
N TRP A 31 9.57 4.77 17.39
CA TRP A 31 9.97 5.91 16.57
C TRP A 31 11.41 5.82 16.04
N LYS A 32 12.32 5.15 16.75
CA LYS A 32 13.69 4.96 16.26
C LYS A 32 13.69 4.03 15.05
N LEU A 33 12.90 2.95 15.12
CA LEU A 33 12.75 2.04 14.00
C LEU A 33 11.95 2.68 12.86
N ALA A 34 10.90 3.45 13.18
CA ALA A 34 10.15 4.21 12.19
C ALA A 34 11.08 5.11 11.38
N PHE A 35 11.96 5.87 12.03
CA PHE A 35 12.89 6.75 11.33
C PHE A 35 13.86 5.97 10.42
N LYS A 36 14.38 4.83 10.90
CA LYS A 36 15.23 3.95 10.09
C LYS A 36 14.52 3.42 8.84
N ILE A 37 13.24 3.07 8.94
CA ILE A 37 12.44 2.58 7.81
C ILE A 37 12.04 3.71 6.85
N LEU A 38 11.56 4.82 7.41
CA LEU A 38 10.99 5.92 6.63
C LEU A 38 12.04 6.70 5.86
N THR A 39 13.27 6.82 6.36
CA THR A 39 14.33 7.58 5.68
C THR A 39 14.69 7.03 4.30
N PRO A 40 15.12 5.76 4.11
CA PRO A 40 15.41 5.23 2.78
C PRO A 40 14.15 5.17 1.91
N THR A 41 13.00 4.86 2.50
CA THR A 41 11.72 4.79 1.77
C THR A 41 11.31 6.16 1.22
N ALA A 42 11.46 7.22 2.00
CA ALA A 42 11.14 8.59 1.60
C ALA A 42 12.08 9.06 0.50
N ILE A 43 13.39 8.81 0.63
CA ILE A 43 14.39 9.16 -0.39
C ILE A 43 14.07 8.41 -1.70
N GLY A 44 13.78 7.11 -1.61
CA GLY A 44 13.32 6.32 -2.74
C GLY A 44 12.10 6.95 -3.39
N SER A 45 11.08 7.29 -2.61
CA SER A 45 9.84 7.87 -3.12
C SER A 45 10.03 9.22 -3.81
N ILE A 46 10.94 10.08 -3.32
CA ILE A 46 11.28 11.34 -4.00
C ILE A 46 11.88 11.04 -5.38
N ALA A 47 12.85 10.13 -5.45
CA ALA A 47 13.47 9.73 -6.72
C ALA A 47 12.46 9.08 -7.67
N GLY A 48 11.57 8.24 -7.14
CA GLY A 48 10.53 7.56 -7.90
C GLY A 48 9.48 8.52 -8.45
N SER A 49 8.97 9.44 -7.63
CA SER A 49 8.00 10.43 -8.09
C SER A 49 8.62 11.39 -9.10
N ALA A 50 9.87 11.81 -8.90
CA ALA A 50 10.59 12.63 -9.86
C ALA A 50 10.76 11.92 -11.22
N LEU A 51 11.10 10.63 -11.24
CA LEU A 51 11.21 9.88 -12.49
C LEU A 51 9.84 9.73 -13.18
N ALA A 52 8.78 9.46 -12.40
CA ALA A 52 7.42 9.28 -12.92
C ALA A 52 6.94 10.46 -13.75
N GLU A 53 7.36 11.68 -13.40
CA GLU A 53 6.97 12.91 -14.11
C GLU A 53 7.52 13.00 -15.53
N TYR A 54 8.59 12.28 -15.85
CA TYR A 54 9.20 12.27 -17.17
C TYR A 54 8.82 11.02 -17.98
N MET A 55 8.04 10.11 -17.41
CA MET A 55 7.66 8.86 -18.08
C MET A 55 6.50 9.08 -19.06
N PRO A 56 6.64 8.62 -20.31
CA PRO A 56 5.52 8.49 -21.25
C PRO A 56 4.38 7.66 -20.66
N GLU A 57 3.14 7.95 -21.08
CA GLU A 57 1.97 7.17 -20.61
C GLU A 57 2.08 5.66 -20.92
N GLN A 58 2.79 5.29 -21.98
CA GLN A 58 3.00 3.89 -22.37
C GLN A 58 3.82 3.13 -21.32
N ASP A 59 4.85 3.76 -20.77
CA ASP A 59 5.73 3.16 -19.75
C ASP A 59 4.99 3.00 -18.42
N ILE A 60 4.17 3.99 -18.04
CA ILE A 60 3.31 3.89 -16.85
C ILE A 60 2.32 2.72 -16.99
N LYS A 61 1.70 2.57 -18.17
CA LYS A 61 0.80 1.44 -18.45
C LYS A 61 1.52 0.11 -18.36
N LEU A 62 2.73 0.01 -18.93
CA LEU A 62 3.55 -1.21 -18.84
C LEU A 62 3.89 -1.56 -17.39
N LEU A 63 4.30 -0.58 -16.59
CA LEU A 63 4.60 -0.78 -15.17
C LEU A 63 3.37 -1.26 -14.39
N ILE A 64 2.17 -0.72 -14.67
CA ILE A 64 0.91 -1.20 -14.09
C ILE A 64 0.66 -2.66 -14.47
N THR A 65 0.83 -3.01 -15.75
CA THR A 65 0.67 -4.40 -16.21
C THR A 65 1.63 -5.33 -15.50
N ILE A 66 2.90 -4.95 -15.36
CA ILE A 66 3.90 -5.73 -14.63
C ILE A 66 3.49 -5.87 -13.16
N ALA A 67 3.02 -4.79 -12.51
CA ALA A 67 2.56 -4.80 -11.11
C ALA A 67 1.45 -5.83 -10.89
N VAL A 68 0.42 -5.80 -11.75
CA VAL A 68 -0.74 -6.71 -11.70
C VAL A 68 -0.31 -8.15 -11.94
N LEU A 69 0.59 -8.40 -12.90
CA LEU A 69 1.14 -9.74 -13.13
C LEU A 69 1.93 -10.24 -11.91
N CYS A 70 2.77 -9.39 -11.32
CA CYS A 70 3.48 -9.71 -10.10
C CYS A 70 2.51 -10.00 -8.93
N ALA A 71 1.46 -9.20 -8.76
CA ALA A 71 0.43 -9.42 -7.75
C ALA A 71 -0.26 -10.78 -7.95
N PHE A 72 -0.63 -11.12 -9.19
CA PHE A 72 -1.20 -12.41 -9.54
C PHE A 72 -0.25 -13.55 -9.15
N LEU A 73 1.02 -13.48 -9.52
CA LEU A 73 2.01 -14.50 -9.18
C LEU A 73 2.24 -14.62 -7.66
N LEU A 74 2.25 -13.50 -6.93
CA LEU A 74 2.43 -13.48 -5.48
C LEU A 74 1.29 -14.20 -4.74
N ILE A 75 0.06 -14.15 -5.25
CA ILE A 75 -1.08 -14.88 -4.67
C ILE A 75 -0.82 -16.39 -4.70
N PHE A 76 -0.23 -16.91 -5.78
CA PHE A 76 0.06 -18.34 -5.93
C PHE A 76 1.40 -18.78 -5.31
N SER A 77 2.33 -17.87 -5.04
CA SER A 77 3.69 -18.20 -4.59
C SER A 77 3.81 -18.60 -3.11
N GLY A 78 2.69 -18.78 -2.41
CA GLY A 78 2.70 -19.11 -0.97
C GLY A 78 2.95 -17.91 -0.06
N LEU A 79 2.59 -16.69 -0.51
CA LEU A 79 2.62 -15.43 0.26
C LEU A 79 2.08 -15.60 1.69
N LYS A 80 1.02 -16.38 1.86
CA LYS A 80 0.44 -16.71 3.15
C LYS A 80 1.46 -17.33 4.13
N LYS A 81 2.30 -18.25 3.68
CA LYS A 81 3.32 -18.89 4.53
C LYS A 81 4.38 -17.91 4.99
N LEU A 82 4.74 -16.95 4.14
CA LEU A 82 5.73 -15.91 4.47
C LEU A 82 5.19 -14.90 5.47
N ILE A 83 3.91 -14.51 5.32
CA ILE A 83 3.22 -13.58 6.22
C ILE A 83 2.98 -14.19 7.60
N GLU A 84 2.78 -15.51 7.67
CA GLU A 84 2.57 -16.26 8.92
C GLU A 84 3.89 -16.68 9.59
N LYS A 85 5.03 -16.45 8.93
CA LYS A 85 6.33 -16.82 9.48
C LYS A 85 6.71 -15.84 10.59
N GLU A 86 6.85 -16.37 11.80
CA GLU A 86 7.50 -15.65 12.89
C GLU A 86 9.00 -15.93 12.82
N PHE A 87 9.78 -14.87 12.81
CA PHE A 87 11.24 -14.96 12.83
C PHE A 87 11.70 -14.80 14.29
N GLU A 88 12.47 -15.77 14.79
CA GLU A 88 13.02 -15.74 16.14
C GLU A 88 14.18 -14.73 16.27
N GLU A 89 14.80 -14.37 15.16
CA GLU A 89 15.85 -13.35 15.11
C GLU A 89 15.27 -11.94 15.26
N GLY A 90 15.99 -11.07 15.97
CA GLY A 90 15.64 -9.66 16.11
C GLY A 90 15.62 -8.88 14.79
N VAL A 91 15.10 -7.65 14.85
CA VAL A 91 14.96 -6.74 13.69
C VAL A 91 16.29 -6.57 12.95
N ARG A 92 16.29 -6.84 11.64
CA ARG A 92 17.47 -6.69 10.78
C ARG A 92 17.50 -5.35 10.07
N PHE A 93 18.65 -4.68 10.09
CA PHE A 93 18.83 -3.37 9.46
C PHE A 93 20.27 -3.19 8.96
N ARG A 94 20.66 -3.93 7.92
CA ARG A 94 21.96 -3.82 7.25
C ARG A 94 21.78 -3.06 5.93
N TYR A 95 22.87 -2.88 5.19
CA TYR A 95 22.87 -2.17 3.91
C TYR A 95 21.87 -2.75 2.90
N PHE A 96 21.71 -4.08 2.88
CA PHE A 96 20.75 -4.74 1.99
C PHE A 96 19.30 -4.36 2.29
N GLU A 97 18.89 -4.39 3.57
CA GLU A 97 17.52 -4.02 3.95
C GLU A 97 17.24 -2.54 3.69
N VAL A 98 18.23 -1.65 3.87
CA VAL A 98 18.13 -0.24 3.49
C VAL A 98 17.91 -0.08 1.99
N LEU A 99 18.64 -0.84 1.15
CA LEU A 99 18.48 -0.82 -0.29
C LEU A 99 17.09 -1.34 -0.72
N VAL A 100 16.60 -2.40 -0.08
CA VAL A 100 15.24 -2.92 -0.32
C VAL A 100 14.19 -1.86 0.01
N LEU A 101 14.28 -1.21 1.17
CA LEU A 101 13.35 -0.15 1.55
C LEU A 101 13.39 1.04 0.59
N PHE A 102 14.60 1.43 0.14
CA PHE A 102 14.76 2.44 -0.90
C PHE A 102 14.07 2.02 -2.20
N ALA A 103 14.26 0.79 -2.66
CA ALA A 103 13.66 0.28 -3.90
C ALA A 103 12.13 0.23 -3.82
N VAL A 104 11.56 -0.21 -2.69
CA VAL A 104 10.11 -0.19 -2.49
C VAL A 104 9.58 1.25 -2.35
N GLY A 105 10.32 2.14 -1.69
CA GLY A 105 10.01 3.56 -1.66
C GLY A 105 9.98 4.18 -3.05
N PHE A 106 10.98 3.86 -3.87
CA PHE A 106 11.06 4.25 -5.27
C PHE A 106 9.88 3.76 -6.08
N TRP A 107 9.48 2.50 -5.89
CA TRP A 107 8.25 1.97 -6.47
C TRP A 107 7.01 2.76 -6.05
N LEU A 108 6.82 3.00 -4.74
CA LEU A 108 5.69 3.79 -4.21
C LEU A 108 5.65 5.23 -4.75
N GLY A 109 6.82 5.83 -4.97
CA GLY A 109 6.97 7.12 -5.64
C GLY A 109 6.49 7.06 -7.08
N LEU A 110 6.98 6.09 -7.86
CA LEU A 110 6.58 5.85 -9.24
C LEU A 110 5.08 5.58 -9.36
N ILE A 111 4.61 4.51 -8.73
CA ILE A 111 3.25 3.99 -8.82
C ILE A 111 2.83 3.42 -7.47
N VAL A 112 1.68 3.86 -6.95
CA VAL A 112 1.16 3.40 -5.66
C VAL A 112 0.64 1.95 -5.70
N LEU A 113 0.25 1.47 -6.88
CA LEU A 113 -0.29 0.14 -7.09
C LEU A 113 0.65 -0.95 -6.56
N ASP A 114 0.08 -1.90 -5.81
CA ASP A 114 0.77 -3.01 -5.12
C ASP A 114 1.88 -2.62 -4.13
N GLY A 115 2.22 -1.34 -4.00
CA GLY A 115 3.29 -0.87 -3.12
C GLY A 115 3.05 -1.18 -1.64
N ALA A 116 1.79 -1.27 -1.21
CA ALA A 116 1.45 -1.73 0.14
C ALA A 116 1.85 -3.19 0.38
N THR A 117 1.63 -4.07 -0.61
CA THR A 117 2.01 -5.48 -0.55
C THR A 117 3.52 -5.61 -0.55
N TYR A 118 4.21 -4.89 -1.43
CA TYR A 118 5.68 -4.93 -1.53
C TYR A 118 6.34 -4.40 -0.25
N MET A 119 5.82 -3.33 0.33
CA MET A 119 6.31 -2.78 1.60
C MET A 119 6.06 -3.75 2.76
N LEU A 120 4.88 -4.35 2.84
CA LEU A 120 4.58 -5.36 3.87
C LEU A 120 5.53 -6.55 3.77
N LEU A 121 5.73 -7.06 2.55
CA LEU A 121 6.64 -8.16 2.26
C LEU A 121 8.07 -7.80 2.63
N ALA A 122 8.53 -6.60 2.29
CA ALA A 122 9.87 -6.16 2.61
C ALA A 122 10.12 -6.15 4.12
N LEU A 123 9.15 -5.64 4.88
CA LEU A 123 9.21 -5.54 6.33
C LEU A 123 9.20 -6.91 7.02
N ILE A 124 8.44 -7.88 6.51
CA ILE A 124 8.37 -9.24 7.08
C ILE A 124 9.57 -10.07 6.62
N ALA A 125 9.81 -10.16 5.31
CA ALA A 125 10.76 -11.10 4.72
C ALA A 125 12.23 -10.71 4.92
N PHE A 126 12.54 -9.41 4.94
CA PHE A 126 13.93 -8.94 5.04
C PHE A 126 14.24 -8.27 6.38
N ILE A 127 13.28 -7.53 6.95
CA ILE A 127 13.48 -6.83 8.23
C ILE A 127 13.01 -7.67 9.43
N HIS A 128 12.29 -8.77 9.18
CA HIS A 128 11.82 -9.74 10.17
C HIS A 128 10.82 -9.16 11.19
N LEU A 129 10.00 -8.21 10.77
CA LEU A 129 8.96 -7.67 11.63
C LEU A 129 7.76 -8.62 11.73
N PRO A 130 7.18 -8.79 12.93
CA PRO A 130 5.92 -9.50 13.06
C PRO A 130 4.81 -8.74 12.33
N LEU A 131 3.82 -9.48 11.81
CA LEU A 131 2.79 -8.97 10.90
C LEU A 131 2.11 -7.68 11.39
N VAL A 132 1.81 -7.58 12.68
CA VAL A 132 1.15 -6.41 13.27
C VAL A 132 2.06 -5.17 13.21
N LYS A 133 3.34 -5.31 13.59
CA LYS A 133 4.34 -4.23 13.48
C LYS A 133 4.59 -3.88 12.02
N ALA A 134 4.76 -4.87 11.15
CA ALA A 134 4.96 -4.66 9.72
C ALA A 134 3.79 -3.87 9.10
N ASN A 135 2.55 -4.18 9.47
CA ASN A 135 1.39 -3.40 9.02
C ASN A 135 1.41 -1.94 9.52
N ALA A 136 1.84 -1.71 10.77
CA ALA A 136 1.98 -0.35 11.30
C ALA A 136 3.01 0.47 10.50
N TYR A 137 4.23 -0.05 10.34
CA TYR A 137 5.29 0.65 9.60
C TYR A 137 4.98 0.79 8.11
N LYS A 138 4.34 -0.21 7.50
CA LYS A 138 3.84 -0.14 6.12
C LYS A 138 2.91 1.05 5.93
N ASN A 139 1.92 1.23 6.81
CA ASN A 139 0.98 2.35 6.69
C ASN A 139 1.65 3.71 6.91
N LEU A 140 2.61 3.80 7.85
CA LEU A 140 3.42 5.01 8.01
C LEU A 140 4.25 5.32 6.75
N ALA A 141 4.85 4.29 6.17
CA ALA A 141 5.63 4.43 4.94
C ALA A 141 4.75 4.92 3.79
N ILE A 142 3.59 4.29 3.57
CA ILE A 142 2.62 4.71 2.56
C ILE A 142 2.18 6.15 2.79
N LEU A 143 1.88 6.54 4.03
CA LEU A 143 1.51 7.92 4.38
C LEU A 143 2.58 8.91 3.90
N VAL A 144 3.84 8.65 4.23
CA VAL A 144 4.97 9.52 3.86
C VAL A 144 5.19 9.53 2.34
N THR A 145 5.26 8.37 1.69
CA THR A 145 5.51 8.29 0.24
C THR A 145 4.36 8.88 -0.58
N SER A 146 3.12 8.65 -0.16
CA SER A 146 1.95 9.24 -0.80
C SER A 146 1.90 10.74 -0.59
N ALA A 147 2.34 11.27 0.55
CA ALA A 147 2.45 12.72 0.77
C ALA A 147 3.49 13.37 -0.15
N ILE A 148 4.67 12.76 -0.26
CA ILE A 148 5.75 13.21 -1.15
C ILE A 148 5.27 13.24 -2.61
N ALA A 149 4.73 12.12 -3.07
CA ALA A 149 4.27 12.01 -4.44
C ALA A 149 3.08 12.95 -4.72
N LEU A 150 2.07 12.97 -3.84
CA LEU A 150 0.91 13.86 -4.00
C LEU A 150 1.36 15.32 -4.10
N THR A 151 2.30 15.77 -3.25
CA THR A 151 2.84 17.14 -3.32
C THR A 151 3.46 17.42 -4.68
N SER A 152 4.26 16.50 -5.21
CA SER A 152 4.93 16.65 -6.51
C SER A 152 3.91 16.76 -7.67
N PHE A 153 2.87 15.92 -7.68
CA PHE A 153 1.85 15.93 -8.72
C PHE A 153 0.80 17.05 -8.57
N SER A 154 0.48 17.45 -7.34
CA SER A 154 -0.50 18.52 -7.05
C SER A 154 -0.03 19.87 -7.59
N ILE A 155 1.27 20.17 -7.54
CA ILE A 155 1.84 21.41 -8.07
C ILE A 155 1.57 21.58 -9.57
N LYS A 156 1.42 20.47 -10.31
CA LYS A 156 1.16 20.47 -11.77
C LYS A 156 -0.33 20.48 -12.15
N GLY A 157 -1.23 20.51 -11.17
CA GLY A 157 -2.68 20.52 -11.41
C GLY A 157 -3.25 19.18 -11.89
N GLU A 158 -2.53 18.07 -11.73
CA GLU A 158 -2.95 16.76 -12.24
C GLU A 158 -3.90 16.00 -11.29
N VAL A 159 -4.33 16.62 -10.18
CA VAL A 159 -5.19 16.01 -9.15
C VAL A 159 -6.62 16.53 -9.28
N ASN A 160 -7.57 15.61 -9.54
CA ASN A 160 -9.00 15.87 -9.42
C ASN A 160 -9.44 15.68 -7.96
N TRP A 161 -9.60 16.81 -7.26
CA TRP A 161 -9.94 16.86 -5.84
C TRP A 161 -11.35 16.40 -5.52
N GLU A 162 -12.31 16.55 -6.45
CA GLU A 162 -13.70 16.12 -6.23
C GLU A 162 -13.79 14.60 -6.14
N VAL A 163 -13.23 13.91 -7.14
CA VAL A 163 -13.18 12.44 -7.17
C VAL A 163 -12.32 11.92 -6.02
N GLY A 164 -11.14 12.52 -5.80
CA GLY A 164 -10.26 12.15 -4.70
C GLY A 164 -10.92 12.29 -3.33
N GLY A 165 -11.69 13.36 -3.12
CA GLY A 165 -12.43 13.62 -1.88
C GLY A 165 -13.49 12.55 -1.59
N LEU A 166 -14.28 12.17 -2.59
CA LEU A 166 -15.28 11.12 -2.44
C LEU A 166 -14.63 9.76 -2.11
N MET A 167 -13.53 9.42 -2.81
CA MET A 167 -12.77 8.20 -2.55
C MET A 167 -12.11 8.21 -1.15
N ALA A 168 -11.73 9.38 -0.65
CA ALA A 168 -11.13 9.52 0.67
C ALA A 168 -12.10 9.14 1.78
N LEU A 169 -13.40 9.44 1.64
CA LEU A 169 -14.41 9.04 2.63
C LEU A 169 -14.49 7.52 2.79
N GLY A 170 -14.54 6.79 1.69
CA GLY A 170 -14.49 5.31 1.71
C GLY A 170 -13.18 4.79 2.28
N SER A 171 -12.06 5.45 1.96
CA SER A 171 -10.73 5.09 2.45
C SER A 171 -10.58 5.28 3.96
N ILE A 172 -11.18 6.33 4.54
CA ILE A 172 -11.20 6.56 5.99
C ILE A 172 -11.88 5.39 6.71
N ALA A 173 -13.08 5.04 6.28
CA ALA A 173 -13.86 3.95 6.90
C ALA A 173 -13.14 2.61 6.78
N GLY A 174 -12.68 2.27 5.56
CA GLY A 174 -11.94 1.03 5.30
C GLY A 174 -10.63 0.95 6.08
N ALA A 175 -9.86 2.02 6.13
CA ALA A 175 -8.59 2.07 6.86
C ALA A 175 -8.79 1.96 8.37
N PHE A 176 -9.77 2.65 8.93
CA PHE A 176 -10.08 2.57 10.37
C PHE A 176 -10.47 1.15 10.77
N LEU A 177 -11.43 0.56 10.06
CA LEU A 177 -11.90 -0.81 10.33
C LEU A 177 -10.78 -1.83 10.11
N GLY A 178 -10.06 -1.73 8.99
CA GLY A 178 -8.95 -2.64 8.65
C GLY A 178 -7.83 -2.59 9.69
N ALA A 179 -7.40 -1.39 10.10
CA ALA A 179 -6.39 -1.24 11.14
C ALA A 179 -6.85 -1.80 12.48
N ARG A 180 -8.10 -1.51 12.90
CA ARG A 180 -8.65 -2.04 14.16
C ARG A 180 -8.76 -3.56 14.15
N LEU A 181 -9.25 -4.14 13.05
CA LEU A 181 -9.36 -5.59 12.89
C LEU A 181 -7.98 -6.27 12.90
N SER A 182 -6.96 -5.64 12.31
CA SER A 182 -5.59 -6.19 12.28
C SER A 182 -4.92 -6.29 13.65
N LEU A 183 -5.38 -5.50 14.62
CA LEU A 183 -4.92 -5.55 16.02
C LEU A 183 -5.62 -6.64 16.84
N ASN A 184 -6.71 -7.23 16.31
CA ASN A 184 -7.47 -8.24 17.02
C ASN A 184 -6.81 -9.63 16.87
N PRO A 185 -6.76 -10.48 17.91
CA PRO A 185 -6.28 -11.85 17.78
C PRO A 185 -6.98 -12.69 16.70
N LEU A 186 -8.25 -12.38 16.40
CA LEU A 186 -9.04 -13.01 15.34
C LEU A 186 -8.85 -12.36 13.96
N ALA A 187 -7.92 -11.41 13.82
CA ALA A 187 -7.66 -10.65 12.58
C ALA A 187 -7.65 -11.55 11.35
N LYS A 188 -6.91 -12.67 11.43
CA LYS A 188 -6.75 -13.62 10.33
C LYS A 188 -8.08 -14.19 9.82
N ALA A 189 -9.00 -14.52 10.73
CA ALA A 189 -10.31 -15.05 10.37
C ALA A 189 -11.23 -13.95 9.81
N TRP A 190 -11.23 -12.77 10.43
CA TRP A 190 -12.04 -11.63 9.98
C TRP A 190 -11.59 -11.11 8.62
N THR A 191 -10.28 -10.94 8.40
CA THR A 191 -9.73 -10.50 7.12
C THR A 191 -10.08 -11.48 6.00
N PHE A 192 -9.98 -12.80 6.23
CA PHE A 192 -10.39 -13.80 5.23
C PHE A 192 -11.89 -13.72 4.91
N ARG A 193 -12.75 -13.62 5.93
CA ARG A 193 -14.21 -13.50 5.74
C ARG A 193 -14.59 -12.23 4.98
N PHE A 194 -13.97 -11.10 5.30
CA PHE A 194 -14.18 -9.83 4.59
C PHE A 194 -13.73 -9.92 3.13
N LEU A 195 -12.56 -10.51 2.87
CA LEU A 195 -12.06 -10.70 1.51
C LEU A 195 -13.03 -11.54 0.67
N VAL A 196 -13.50 -12.66 1.21
CA VAL A 196 -14.51 -13.50 0.56
C VAL A 196 -15.79 -12.71 0.29
N ALA A 197 -16.28 -11.93 1.26
CA ALA A 197 -17.49 -11.12 1.09
C ALA A 197 -17.34 -10.06 -0.01
N VAL A 198 -16.20 -9.37 -0.08
CA VAL A 198 -15.92 -8.35 -1.11
C VAL A 198 -15.85 -8.99 -2.49
N ILE A 199 -15.13 -10.11 -2.64
CA ILE A 199 -15.03 -10.83 -3.92
C ILE A 199 -16.43 -11.28 -4.38
N LEU A 200 -17.26 -11.78 -3.47
CA LEU A 200 -18.63 -12.17 -3.81
C LEU A 200 -19.47 -10.98 -4.28
N LEU A 201 -19.37 -9.83 -3.61
CA LEU A 201 -20.06 -8.61 -4.03
C LEU A 201 -19.60 -8.13 -5.42
N GLU A 202 -18.29 -8.19 -5.68
CA GLU A 202 -17.70 -7.81 -6.97
C GLU A 202 -18.16 -8.75 -8.10
N LEU A 203 -18.20 -10.07 -7.85
CA LEU A 203 -18.74 -11.04 -8.79
C LEU A 203 -20.24 -10.82 -9.07
N ILE A 204 -21.03 -10.47 -8.06
CA ILE A 204 -22.46 -10.13 -8.24
C ILE A 204 -22.60 -8.86 -9.09
N HIS A 205 -21.80 -7.82 -8.80
CA HIS A 205 -21.83 -6.56 -9.56
C HIS A 205 -21.49 -6.79 -11.04
N LEU A 206 -20.41 -7.53 -11.31
CA LEU A 206 -20.02 -7.91 -12.68
C LEU A 206 -21.10 -8.76 -13.36
N GLY A 207 -21.74 -9.67 -12.64
CA GLY A 207 -22.85 -10.48 -13.16
C GLY A 207 -24.04 -9.61 -13.57
N ILE A 208 -24.46 -8.68 -12.72
CA ILE A 208 -25.57 -7.75 -13.02
C ILE A 208 -25.24 -6.89 -14.25
N GLN A 209 -24.01 -6.37 -14.34
CA GLN A 209 -23.57 -5.56 -15.47
C GLN A 209 -23.61 -6.36 -16.79
N TYR A 210 -23.13 -7.60 -16.78
CA TYR A 210 -23.16 -8.48 -17.95
C TYR A 210 -24.59 -8.80 -18.41
N PHE A 211 -25.52 -9.07 -17.48
CA PHE A 211 -26.94 -9.29 -17.83
C PHE A 211 -27.61 -8.05 -18.43
N HIS A 212 -27.17 -6.85 -18.04
CA HIS A 212 -27.72 -5.59 -18.54
C HIS A 212 -27.14 -5.18 -19.91
N GLU A 213 -25.98 -5.70 -20.32
CA GLU A 213 -25.41 -5.51 -21.67
C GLU A 213 -25.98 -6.50 -22.71
N LEU A 214 -26.61 -7.59 -22.26
CA LEU A 214 -27.23 -8.62 -23.12
C LEU A 214 -28.69 -8.36 -23.50
N MET A 215 -29.35 -7.38 -22.86
CA MET A 215 -30.71 -6.93 -23.17
C MET A 215 -30.70 -5.60 -23.92
#